data_AF-A0A4V0KPM5-F1
#
_entry.id   AF-A0A4V0KPM5-F1
#
_cell.length_a   1.000
_cell.length_b   1.000
_cell.length_c   1.000
_cell.angle_alpha   90.00
_cell.angle_beta   90.00
_cell.angle_gamma   90.00
#
_symmetry.space_group_name_H-M   'P 1'
#
loop_
_entity.id
_entity.type
_entity.pdbx_description
1 polymer ?
#
loop_
_entity_poly.entity_id
_entity_poly.type
_entity_poly.pdbx_seq_one_letter_code
_entity_poly.pdbx_strand_id
1 'polypeptide(L)'
;MDKEVCGILLSVRNSFSDRLDSSRNYQFTMNEEHFKRYCNSNECDNNLNKINAGCLYLLDAFFENSSVFNSVAKSNVNIVEYIMIWLSKMLSRIENTENQSLQFFYDIYTNGDNNYKKPIANVIGCSNYKELIDKTNMMNMKIKDISKLYDAFTTLCTMHYEFDKQEPKCTKYLNSAKNFVEQYKKLKGDSSITEKSSYDKLLYTLSKDYDNFKNKCTVNCPNSSFPTIEKAETSVGSIGQISEVASSSSSITNKLFIVLSIFGAIGFFIGISYKYSLFGFRKRFQKQKLREKLKNIKKRMNH
;
A
#
# COMPACT_ATOMS: atom_id res chain seq x y z
N MET A 1 1.78 -7.62 -5.61
CA MET A 1 1.20 -6.28 -5.76
C MET A 1 0.70 -6.09 -7.17
N ASP A 2 -0.47 -5.46 -7.27
CA ASP A 2 -1.08 -5.07 -8.53
C ASP A 2 -0.87 -3.57 -8.81
N LYS A 3 -0.93 -3.18 -10.08
CA LYS A 3 -0.76 -1.78 -10.51
C LYS A 3 -1.88 -0.89 -9.98
N GLU A 4 -3.13 -1.36 -10.00
CA GLU A 4 -4.31 -0.62 -9.51
C GLU A 4 -4.21 -0.41 -8.00
N VAL A 5 -3.89 -1.47 -7.25
CA VAL A 5 -3.65 -1.42 -5.80
C VAL A 5 -2.56 -0.40 -5.44
N CYS A 6 -1.44 -0.43 -6.15
CA CYS A 6 -0.37 0.52 -5.92
C CYS A 6 -0.71 1.95 -6.33
N GLY A 7 -1.55 2.13 -7.35
CA GLY A 7 -2.07 3.44 -7.72
C GLY A 7 -2.82 4.12 -6.58
N ILE A 8 -3.71 3.38 -5.90
CA ILE A 8 -4.49 3.87 -4.76
C ILE A 8 -3.59 4.15 -3.54
N LEU A 9 -2.71 3.23 -3.18
CA LEU A 9 -1.79 3.43 -2.04
C LEU A 9 -0.88 4.65 -2.26
N LEU A 10 -0.38 4.84 -3.49
CA LEU A 10 0.43 6.00 -3.84
C LEU A 10 -0.37 7.30 -3.96
N SER A 11 -1.67 7.24 -4.29
CA SER A 11 -2.55 8.42 -4.33
C SER A 11 -2.80 8.95 -2.92
N VAL A 12 -3.03 8.08 -1.93
CA VAL A 12 -3.15 8.47 -0.53
C VAL A 12 -1.84 9.06 -0.02
N ARG A 13 -0.69 8.42 -0.31
CA ARG A 13 0.63 8.99 0.01
C ARG A 13 0.86 10.38 -0.59
N ASN A 14 0.25 10.70 -1.73
CA ASN A 14 0.37 12.02 -2.37
C ASN A 14 -0.60 13.05 -1.82
N SER A 15 -1.75 12.59 -1.33
CA SER A 15 -2.86 13.42 -0.89
C SER A 15 -2.83 13.67 0.63
N PHE A 16 -2.07 12.84 1.35
CA PHE A 16 -1.79 12.95 2.76
C PHE A 16 -0.31 13.32 2.96
N SER A 17 -0.01 14.38 3.71
CA SER A 17 1.36 14.85 3.85
C SER A 17 2.27 13.78 4.45
N ASP A 18 3.43 13.57 3.84
CA ASP A 18 4.40 12.59 4.33
C ASP A 18 5.26 13.15 5.47
N ARG A 19 4.99 14.37 5.93
CA ARG A 19 5.69 15.09 7.00
C ARG A 19 4.67 15.94 7.76
N LEU A 20 4.98 16.17 9.04
CA LEU A 20 4.29 17.16 9.84
C LEU A 20 4.77 18.56 9.45
N ASP A 21 3.86 19.54 9.54
CA ASP A 21 4.19 20.96 9.38
C ASP A 21 4.91 21.53 10.63
N SER A 22 5.16 22.84 10.64
CA SER A 22 5.80 23.54 11.76
C SER A 22 5.01 23.45 13.07
N SER A 23 3.69 23.28 12.98
CA SER A 23 2.78 23.09 14.11
C SER A 23 2.58 21.62 14.47
N ARG A 24 3.42 20.74 13.92
CA ARG A 24 3.37 19.27 14.09
C ARG A 24 2.07 18.63 13.63
N ASN A 25 1.44 19.18 12.59
CA ASN A 25 0.21 18.66 12.02
C ASN A 25 0.40 18.04 10.62
N TYR A 26 -0.37 16.99 10.35
CA TYR A 26 -0.59 16.45 9.02
C TYR A 26 -1.52 17.36 8.22
N GLN A 27 -1.31 17.39 6.92
CA GLN A 27 -2.11 18.17 5.99
C GLN A 27 -2.65 17.28 4.87
N PHE A 28 -3.89 17.52 4.46
CA PHE A 28 -4.40 16.98 3.21
C PHE A 28 -3.90 17.86 2.08
N THR A 29 -2.93 17.37 1.32
CA THR A 29 -2.29 18.11 0.23
C THR A 29 -3.12 18.12 -1.04
N MET A 30 -3.99 17.13 -1.20
CA MET A 30 -4.92 16.99 -2.34
C MET A 30 -6.18 16.25 -1.87
N ASN A 31 -7.28 16.40 -2.62
CA ASN A 31 -8.50 15.60 -2.42
C ASN A 31 -9.05 15.66 -0.98
N GLU A 32 -8.88 16.79 -0.29
CA GLU A 32 -9.27 16.97 1.11
C GLU A 32 -10.75 16.62 1.35
N GLU A 33 -11.64 17.04 0.45
CA GLU A 33 -13.07 16.74 0.52
C GLU A 33 -13.38 15.24 0.54
N HIS A 34 -12.56 14.42 -0.12
CA HIS A 34 -12.73 12.98 -0.10
C HIS A 34 -12.36 12.36 1.24
N PHE A 35 -11.28 12.84 1.88
CA PHE A 35 -10.91 12.38 3.21
C PHE A 35 -11.87 12.91 4.28
N LYS A 36 -12.38 14.14 4.14
CA LYS A 36 -13.32 14.74 5.09
C LYS A 36 -14.59 13.93 5.32
N ARG A 37 -15.05 13.17 4.33
CA ARG A 37 -16.19 12.25 4.44
C ARG A 37 -15.99 11.13 5.47
N TYR A 38 -14.73 10.86 5.84
CA TYR A 38 -14.35 9.84 6.81
C TYR A 38 -13.97 10.44 8.18
N CYS A 39 -14.10 11.76 8.34
CA CYS A 39 -13.90 12.42 9.62
C CYS A 39 -15.23 12.43 10.38
N ASN A 40 -15.19 12.12 11.68
CA ASN A 40 -16.36 12.27 12.54
C ASN A 40 -16.79 13.75 12.54
N SER A 41 -18.09 14.00 12.38
CA SER A 41 -18.65 15.36 12.22
C SER A 41 -18.09 16.17 11.03
N ASN A 42 -17.44 15.53 10.05
CA ASN A 42 -16.68 16.16 8.93
C ASN A 42 -15.47 17.00 9.38
N GLU A 43 -15.08 16.89 10.64
CA GLU A 43 -14.04 17.71 11.26
C GLU A 43 -12.83 16.83 11.62
N CYS A 44 -11.78 16.94 10.81
CA CYS A 44 -10.52 16.23 10.99
C CYS A 44 -9.53 17.10 11.78
N ASP A 45 -9.92 17.44 13.01
CA ASP A 45 -9.28 18.55 13.75
C ASP A 45 -7.88 18.23 14.28
N ASN A 46 -7.56 16.95 14.44
CA ASN A 46 -6.28 16.50 14.93
C ASN A 46 -5.65 15.44 14.02
N ASN A 47 -4.37 15.15 14.26
CA ASN A 47 -3.61 14.18 13.47
C ASN A 47 -4.23 12.78 13.48
N LEU A 48 -4.73 12.32 14.63
CA LEU A 48 -5.32 10.99 14.75
C LEU A 48 -6.60 10.86 13.91
N ASN A 49 -7.47 11.87 13.95
CA ASN A 49 -8.68 11.94 13.12
C ASN A 49 -8.32 11.95 11.63
N LYS A 50 -7.29 12.71 11.22
CA LYS A 50 -6.78 12.72 9.83
C LYS A 50 -6.26 11.35 9.40
N ILE A 51 -5.46 10.71 10.25
CA ILE A 51 -4.92 9.37 10.00
C ILE A 51 -6.05 8.34 9.91
N ASN A 52 -7.03 8.41 10.82
CA ASN A 52 -8.22 7.55 10.83
C ASN A 52 -9.00 7.69 9.52
N ALA A 53 -9.26 8.93 9.08
CA ALA A 53 -9.93 9.21 7.82
C ALA A 53 -9.17 8.62 6.61
N GLY A 54 -7.83 8.74 6.60
CA GLY A 54 -7.00 8.12 5.56
C GLY A 54 -7.03 6.58 5.59
N CYS A 55 -7.11 5.98 6.79
CA CYS A 55 -7.21 4.53 6.96
C CYS A 55 -8.57 4.00 6.45
N LEU A 56 -9.67 4.63 6.85
CA LEU A 56 -11.02 4.31 6.37
C LEU A 56 -11.15 4.50 4.87
N TYR A 57 -10.62 5.59 4.30
CA TYR A 57 -10.58 5.78 2.85
C TYR A 57 -9.88 4.62 2.13
N LEU A 58 -8.74 4.16 2.64
CA LEU A 58 -8.03 3.02 2.06
C LEU A 58 -8.85 1.74 2.18
N LEU A 59 -9.49 1.49 3.31
CA LEU A 59 -10.34 0.32 3.50
C LEU A 59 -11.52 0.34 2.52
N ASP A 60 -12.24 1.45 2.40
CA ASP A 60 -13.34 1.59 1.44
C ASP A 60 -12.87 1.39 -0.01
N ALA A 61 -11.74 2.01 -0.38
CA ALA A 61 -11.18 1.91 -1.73
C ALA A 61 -10.84 0.47 -2.17
N PHE A 62 -10.75 -0.49 -1.23
CA PHE A 62 -10.46 -1.89 -1.52
C PHE A 62 -11.56 -2.87 -1.09
N PHE A 63 -12.37 -2.52 -0.11
CA PHE A 63 -13.24 -3.49 0.58
C PHE A 63 -14.69 -3.00 0.79
N GLU A 64 -15.05 -1.79 0.33
CA GLU A 64 -16.40 -1.20 0.52
C GLU A 64 -17.53 -2.15 0.09
N ASN A 65 -17.35 -2.82 -1.05
CA ASN A 65 -18.31 -3.80 -1.54
C ASN A 65 -17.63 -4.87 -2.40
N SER A 66 -18.40 -5.91 -2.74
CA SER A 66 -17.91 -7.05 -3.51
C SER A 66 -17.37 -6.67 -4.89
N SER A 67 -17.92 -5.64 -5.52
CA SER A 67 -17.44 -5.18 -6.83
C SER A 67 -16.05 -4.57 -6.70
N VAL A 68 -15.85 -3.69 -5.72
CA VAL A 68 -14.54 -3.08 -5.41
C VAL A 68 -13.53 -4.16 -5.01
N PHE A 69 -13.90 -5.08 -4.12
CA PHE A 69 -13.02 -6.15 -3.68
C PHE A 69 -12.57 -7.08 -4.82
N ASN A 70 -13.49 -7.48 -5.69
CA ASN A 70 -13.15 -8.35 -6.82
C ASN A 70 -12.38 -7.61 -7.92
N SER A 71 -12.80 -6.40 -8.26
CA SER A 71 -12.25 -5.67 -9.42
C SER A 71 -10.97 -4.92 -9.08
N VAL A 72 -10.90 -4.22 -7.94
CA VAL A 72 -9.75 -3.38 -7.57
C VAL A 72 -8.77 -4.15 -6.71
N ALA A 73 -9.28 -4.80 -5.65
CA ALA A 73 -8.45 -5.57 -4.72
C ALA A 73 -8.00 -6.92 -5.31
N LYS A 74 -8.61 -7.35 -6.43
CA LYS A 74 -8.39 -8.66 -7.07
C LYS A 74 -8.56 -9.81 -6.07
N SER A 75 -9.53 -9.66 -5.17
CA SER A 75 -9.80 -10.59 -4.06
C SER A 75 -8.60 -10.83 -3.13
N ASN A 76 -7.63 -9.90 -3.09
CA ASN A 76 -6.40 -10.04 -2.31
C ASN A 76 -6.53 -9.38 -0.93
N VAL A 77 -6.78 -10.20 0.09
CA VAL A 77 -6.90 -9.74 1.48
C VAL A 77 -5.58 -9.19 2.06
N ASN A 78 -4.42 -9.54 1.49
CA ASN A 78 -3.12 -9.05 1.98
C ASN A 78 -2.95 -7.53 1.78
N ILE A 79 -3.86 -6.87 1.05
CA ILE A 79 -3.86 -5.41 0.93
C ILE A 79 -3.97 -4.74 2.30
N VAL A 80 -4.64 -5.37 3.26
CA VAL A 80 -4.72 -4.88 4.64
C VAL A 80 -3.33 -4.73 5.26
N GLU A 81 -2.39 -5.64 4.97
CA GLU A 81 -1.00 -5.54 5.45
C GLU A 81 -0.32 -4.24 4.94
N TYR A 82 -0.59 -3.82 3.70
CA TYR A 82 -0.06 -2.58 3.15
C TYR A 82 -0.69 -1.33 3.77
N ILE A 83 -2.01 -1.37 4.02
CA ILE A 83 -2.72 -0.31 4.74
C ILE A 83 -2.11 -0.14 6.13
N MET A 84 -1.85 -1.25 6.82
CA MET A 84 -1.25 -1.27 8.15
C MET A 84 0.20 -0.77 8.17
N ILE A 85 0.99 -1.05 7.11
CA ILE A 85 2.33 -0.47 6.94
C ILE A 85 2.26 1.06 6.79
N TRP A 86 1.31 1.57 5.99
CA TRP A 86 1.09 3.02 5.86
C TRP A 86 0.64 3.64 7.18
N LEU A 87 -0.37 3.04 7.85
CA LEU A 87 -0.90 3.51 9.13
C LEU A 87 0.21 3.59 10.19
N SER A 88 1.00 2.54 10.32
CA SER A 88 2.12 2.48 11.27
C SER A 88 3.16 3.56 10.98
N LYS A 89 3.43 3.88 9.71
CA LYS A 89 4.34 4.97 9.36
C LYS A 89 3.79 6.33 9.76
N MET A 90 2.50 6.57 9.58
CA MET A 90 1.89 7.85 9.95
C MET A 90 1.88 8.02 11.47
N LEU A 91 1.38 7.01 12.19
CA LEU A 91 1.35 7.03 13.65
C LEU A 91 2.77 7.05 14.28
N SER A 92 3.80 6.48 13.64
CA SER A 92 5.17 6.53 14.20
C SER A 92 5.79 7.94 14.26
N ARG A 93 5.17 8.92 13.61
CA ARG A 93 5.71 10.29 13.45
C ARG A 93 5.04 11.32 14.36
N ILE A 94 3.86 11.01 14.90
CA ILE A 94 3.20 11.86 15.88
C ILE A 94 3.89 11.73 17.23
N GLU A 95 3.89 12.80 18.03
CA GLU A 95 4.56 12.80 19.32
C GLU A 95 3.84 11.88 20.32
N ASN A 96 4.63 11.06 21.01
CA ASN A 96 4.16 10.00 21.89
C ASN A 96 3.65 10.48 23.26
N THR A 97 3.20 11.72 23.40
CA THR A 97 2.81 12.31 24.69
C THR A 97 1.64 11.59 25.36
N GLU A 98 0.85 10.80 24.60
CA GLU A 98 -0.35 10.10 25.08
C GLU A 98 -0.42 8.62 24.66
N ASN A 99 0.69 7.86 24.66
CA ASN A 99 0.65 6.43 24.27
C ASN A 99 0.02 6.19 22.88
N GLN A 100 0.28 7.07 21.89
CA GLN A 100 -0.20 7.02 20.50
C GLN A 100 0.38 5.82 19.71
N SER A 101 0.04 4.63 20.19
CA SER A 101 0.42 3.33 19.69
C SER A 101 -0.61 2.81 18.69
N LEU A 102 -0.24 1.73 18.01
CA LEU A 102 -1.19 0.99 17.17
C LEU A 102 -2.37 0.45 18.01
N GLN A 103 -2.10 0.04 19.25
CA GLN A 103 -3.12 -0.39 20.21
C GLN A 103 -4.09 0.75 20.57
N PHE A 104 -3.57 1.94 20.87
CA PHE A 104 -4.41 3.10 21.16
C PHE A 104 -5.31 3.46 19.97
N PHE A 105 -4.76 3.51 18.76
CA PHE A 105 -5.54 3.74 17.54
C PHE A 105 -6.64 2.68 17.39
N TYR A 106 -6.30 1.41 17.63
CA TYR A 106 -7.23 0.31 17.55
C TYR A 106 -8.38 0.46 18.56
N ASP A 107 -8.08 0.73 19.83
CA ASP A 107 -9.08 0.82 20.88
C ASP A 107 -10.06 1.98 20.64
N ILE A 108 -9.54 3.15 20.26
CA ILE A 108 -10.34 4.35 20.02
C ILE A 108 -11.15 4.25 18.72
N TYR A 109 -10.51 3.86 17.62
CA TYR A 109 -11.14 3.91 16.29
C TYR A 109 -11.59 2.53 15.83
N THR A 110 -10.70 1.56 15.70
CA THR A 110 -11.06 0.26 15.11
C THR A 110 -12.10 -0.51 15.94
N ASN A 111 -12.02 -0.44 17.27
CA ASN A 111 -12.98 -1.06 18.18
C ASN A 111 -14.08 -0.07 18.63
N GLY A 112 -13.75 1.21 18.82
CA GLY A 112 -14.69 2.22 19.31
C GLY A 112 -15.63 2.81 18.25
N ASP A 113 -15.21 2.91 16.99
CA ASP A 113 -15.95 3.56 15.91
C ASP A 113 -16.76 2.54 15.07
N ASN A 114 -18.05 2.81 14.88
CA ASN A 114 -18.95 1.96 14.11
C ASN A 114 -18.56 1.88 12.62
N ASN A 115 -17.78 2.83 12.10
CA ASN A 115 -17.29 2.80 10.71
C ASN A 115 -16.46 1.54 10.41
N TYR A 116 -15.68 1.03 11.37
CA TYR A 116 -14.90 -0.20 11.19
C TYR A 116 -15.71 -1.49 11.33
N LYS A 117 -16.92 -1.39 11.88
CA LYS A 117 -17.87 -2.50 12.08
C LYS A 117 -18.91 -2.58 10.96
N LYS A 118 -18.84 -1.69 9.97
CA LYS A 118 -19.71 -1.73 8.79
C LYS A 118 -19.55 -3.07 8.06
N PRO A 119 -20.65 -3.74 7.69
CA PRO A 119 -20.58 -5.00 6.97
C PRO A 119 -19.88 -4.86 5.62
N ILE A 120 -19.02 -5.83 5.31
CA ILE A 120 -18.39 -5.98 3.99
C ILE A 120 -18.84 -7.30 3.38
N ALA A 121 -18.96 -7.33 2.06
CA ALA A 121 -19.39 -8.52 1.34
C ALA A 121 -18.20 -9.26 0.71
N ASN A 122 -18.31 -10.60 0.64
CA ASN A 122 -17.44 -11.47 -0.15
C ASN A 122 -15.97 -11.55 0.29
N VAL A 123 -15.66 -11.26 1.56
CA VAL A 123 -14.37 -11.61 2.15
C VAL A 123 -14.53 -12.82 3.07
N ILE A 124 -13.87 -13.93 2.72
CA ILE A 124 -13.99 -15.19 3.48
C ILE A 124 -13.42 -15.01 4.90
N GLY A 125 -14.28 -15.23 5.88
CA GLY A 125 -13.95 -15.19 7.31
C GLY A 125 -13.75 -13.78 7.88
N CYS A 126 -14.18 -12.73 7.18
CA CYS A 126 -14.20 -11.36 7.69
C CYS A 126 -15.52 -10.69 7.31
N SER A 127 -16.30 -10.26 8.29
CA SER A 127 -17.60 -9.61 8.11
C SER A 127 -17.53 -8.09 8.05
N ASN A 128 -16.40 -7.49 8.48
CA ASN A 128 -16.20 -6.05 8.57
C ASN A 128 -14.70 -5.69 8.54
N TYR A 129 -14.37 -4.40 8.53
CA TYR A 129 -12.97 -3.92 8.51
C TYR A 129 -12.18 -4.24 9.77
N LYS A 130 -12.82 -4.23 10.94
CA LYS A 130 -12.16 -4.64 12.19
C LYS A 130 -11.64 -6.08 12.07
N GLU A 131 -12.46 -7.01 11.59
CA GLU A 131 -12.05 -8.41 11.40
C GLU A 131 -10.94 -8.58 10.35
N LEU A 132 -10.93 -7.75 9.29
CA LEU A 132 -9.82 -7.70 8.34
C LEU A 132 -8.49 -7.33 9.04
N ILE A 133 -8.53 -6.31 9.89
CA ILE A 133 -7.37 -5.82 10.64
C ILE A 133 -6.92 -6.87 11.66
N ASP A 134 -7.86 -7.44 12.41
CA ASP A 134 -7.59 -8.47 13.43
C ASP A 134 -6.86 -9.67 12.84
N LYS A 135 -7.29 -10.13 11.66
CA LYS A 135 -6.69 -11.27 10.95
C LYS A 135 -5.22 -11.07 10.57
N THR A 136 -4.73 -9.83 10.57
CA THR A 136 -3.31 -9.55 10.31
C THR A 136 -2.41 -9.89 11.50
N ASN A 137 -2.96 -9.94 12.73
CA ASN A 137 -2.22 -10.01 14.00
C ASN A 137 -1.17 -8.88 14.17
N MET A 138 -1.27 -7.78 13.42
CA MET A 138 -0.29 -6.69 13.48
C MET A 138 -0.45 -5.79 14.71
N MET A 139 -1.61 -5.81 15.39
CA MET A 139 -1.86 -4.99 16.58
C MET A 139 -0.87 -5.29 17.72
N ASN A 140 -0.37 -6.53 17.80
CA ASN A 140 0.57 -6.96 18.83
C ASN A 140 2.00 -6.45 18.56
N MET A 141 2.27 -5.93 17.37
CA MET A 141 3.60 -5.49 16.99
C MET A 141 3.88 -4.05 17.39
N LYS A 142 5.15 -3.73 17.66
CA LYS A 142 5.56 -2.35 17.86
C LYS A 142 5.37 -1.56 16.56
N ILE A 143 4.66 -0.46 16.67
CA ILE A 143 4.42 0.48 15.56
C ILE A 143 5.71 0.92 14.86
N LYS A 144 6.79 1.15 15.63
CA LYS A 144 8.11 1.53 15.11
C LYS A 144 8.70 0.41 14.26
N ASP A 145 8.50 -0.85 14.62
CA ASP A 145 8.99 -2.01 13.87
C ASP A 145 8.28 -2.09 12.52
N ILE A 146 6.94 -2.04 12.48
CA ILE A 146 6.18 -2.05 11.23
C ILE A 146 6.56 -0.83 10.36
N SER A 147 6.72 0.35 10.95
CA SER A 147 7.03 1.59 10.21
C SER A 147 8.34 1.55 9.42
N LYS A 148 9.29 0.68 9.79
CA LYS A 148 10.55 0.47 9.07
C LYS A 148 10.31 -0.12 7.67
N LEU A 149 9.25 -0.90 7.48
CA LEU A 149 8.90 -1.53 6.19
C LEU A 149 8.45 -0.50 5.13
N TYR A 150 8.00 0.69 5.55
CA TYR A 150 7.31 1.64 4.68
C TYR A 150 8.10 2.07 3.45
N ASP A 151 9.41 2.28 3.59
CA ASP A 151 10.24 2.76 2.48
C ASP A 151 10.48 1.65 1.44
N ALA A 152 10.67 0.41 1.89
CA ALA A 152 10.77 -0.77 1.01
C ALA A 152 9.44 -1.04 0.30
N PHE A 153 8.34 -1.04 1.06
CA PHE A 153 6.99 -1.12 0.53
C PHE A 153 6.73 -0.06 -0.54
N THR A 154 7.03 1.21 -0.26
CA THR A 154 6.80 2.32 -1.21
C THR A 154 7.64 2.17 -2.48
N THR A 155 8.91 1.75 -2.34
CA THR A 155 9.81 1.49 -3.48
C THR A 155 9.23 0.41 -4.38
N LEU A 156 8.84 -0.72 -3.81
CA LEU A 156 8.24 -1.85 -4.53
C LEU A 156 6.94 -1.47 -5.21
N CYS A 157 6.07 -0.76 -4.49
CA CYS A 157 4.77 -0.37 -4.99
C CYS A 157 4.87 0.63 -6.15
N THR A 158 5.85 1.55 -6.09
CA THR A 158 6.18 2.46 -7.20
C THR A 158 6.65 1.69 -8.43
N MET A 159 7.47 0.64 -8.28
CA MET A 159 7.88 -0.20 -9.40
C MET A 159 6.67 -0.88 -10.07
N HIS A 160 5.77 -1.51 -9.31
CA HIS A 160 4.56 -2.14 -9.87
C HIS A 160 3.62 -1.14 -10.54
N TYR A 161 3.43 0.04 -9.95
CA TYR A 161 2.58 1.09 -10.51
C TYR A 161 3.11 1.64 -11.83
N GLU A 162 4.41 1.98 -11.86
CA GLU A 162 5.04 2.58 -13.04
C GLU A 162 5.30 1.57 -14.16
N PHE A 163 5.19 0.27 -13.90
CA PHE A 163 5.37 -0.75 -14.93
C PHE A 163 4.30 -0.60 -16.01
N ASP A 164 4.77 -0.48 -17.25
CA ASP A 164 3.91 -0.47 -18.43
C ASP A 164 4.04 -1.82 -19.14
N LYS A 165 2.92 -2.52 -19.27
CA LYS A 165 2.88 -3.81 -19.98
C LYS A 165 2.93 -3.61 -21.50
N GLN A 166 2.49 -2.46 -22.02
CA GLN A 166 2.46 -2.19 -23.46
C GLN A 166 3.83 -1.77 -23.99
N GLU A 167 4.61 -1.05 -23.17
CA GLU A 167 5.98 -0.65 -23.50
C GLU A 167 6.95 -1.01 -22.34
N PRO A 168 7.22 -2.31 -22.14
CA PRO A 168 7.99 -2.77 -20.99
C PRO A 168 9.46 -2.33 -21.07
N LYS A 169 9.84 -1.38 -20.20
CA LYS A 169 11.21 -0.86 -20.08
C LYS A 169 11.86 -1.28 -18.77
N CYS A 170 12.20 -2.56 -18.65
CA CYS A 170 12.65 -3.16 -17.40
C CYS A 170 13.96 -2.56 -16.84
N THR A 171 14.87 -2.11 -17.71
CA THR A 171 16.13 -1.46 -17.32
C THR A 171 15.92 -0.22 -16.45
N LYS A 172 14.78 0.48 -16.61
CA LYS A 172 14.40 1.65 -15.80
C LYS A 172 14.27 1.32 -14.31
N TYR A 173 13.89 0.09 -13.98
CA TYR A 173 13.59 -0.31 -12.60
C TYR A 173 14.78 -1.00 -11.90
N LEU A 174 15.90 -1.24 -12.58
CA LEU A 174 17.06 -1.93 -12.01
C LEU A 174 17.61 -1.23 -10.76
N ASN A 175 17.71 0.10 -10.78
CA ASN A 175 18.17 0.85 -9.61
C ASN A 175 17.19 0.77 -8.44
N SER A 176 15.88 0.90 -8.72
CA SER A 176 14.83 0.74 -7.70
C SER A 176 14.80 -0.67 -7.12
N ALA A 177 15.04 -1.68 -7.95
CA ALA A 177 15.13 -3.08 -7.55
C ALA A 177 16.35 -3.33 -6.66
N LYS A 178 17.53 -2.79 -7.01
CA LYS A 178 18.73 -2.84 -6.15
C LYS A 178 18.48 -2.16 -4.81
N ASN A 179 17.89 -0.98 -4.83
CA ASN A 179 17.53 -0.24 -3.61
C ASN A 179 16.55 -1.04 -2.73
N PHE A 180 15.53 -1.67 -3.33
CA PHE A 180 14.61 -2.53 -2.60
C PHE A 180 15.33 -3.74 -1.95
N VAL A 181 16.20 -4.44 -2.69
CA VAL A 181 16.94 -5.60 -2.16
C VAL A 181 17.87 -5.19 -1.00
N GLU A 182 18.52 -4.03 -1.08
CA GLU A 182 19.35 -3.50 0.00
C GLU A 182 18.51 -3.16 1.24
N GLN A 183 17.38 -2.48 1.06
CA GLN A 183 16.44 -2.18 2.13
C GLN A 183 15.91 -3.47 2.77
N TYR A 184 15.52 -4.46 1.96
CA TYR A 184 15.06 -5.76 2.43
C TYR A 184 16.12 -6.48 3.27
N LYS A 185 17.39 -6.49 2.83
CA LYS A 185 18.50 -7.10 3.58
C LYS A 185 18.68 -6.45 4.96
N LYS A 186 18.59 -5.11 5.03
CA LYS A 186 18.63 -4.36 6.30
C LYS A 186 17.45 -4.73 7.21
N LEU A 187 16.24 -4.79 6.64
CA LEU A 187 15.03 -5.12 7.39
C LEU A 187 15.06 -6.56 7.94
N LYS A 188 15.55 -7.53 7.16
CA LYS A 188 15.69 -8.93 7.58
C LYS A 188 16.77 -9.14 8.65
N GLY A 189 17.82 -8.32 8.63
CA GLY A 189 18.93 -8.38 9.59
C GLY A 189 18.70 -7.57 10.87
N ASP A 190 17.56 -6.88 11.03
CA ASP A 190 17.28 -6.04 12.19
C ASP A 190 16.92 -6.88 13.42
N SER A 191 17.89 -7.03 14.33
CA SER A 191 17.72 -7.78 15.58
C SER A 191 16.88 -7.05 16.63
N SER A 192 16.53 -5.77 16.42
CA SER A 192 15.70 -5.01 17.37
C SER A 192 14.21 -5.32 17.30
N ILE A 193 13.78 -6.09 16.28
CA ILE A 193 12.39 -6.47 16.06
C ILE A 193 11.95 -7.48 17.11
N THR A 194 10.87 -7.17 17.84
CA THR A 194 10.39 -8.00 18.96
C THR A 194 9.41 -9.10 18.53
N GLU A 195 8.44 -8.79 17.66
CA GLU A 195 7.44 -9.74 17.16
C GLU A 195 7.89 -10.39 15.84
N LYS A 196 8.96 -11.20 15.92
CA LYS A 196 9.69 -11.69 14.75
C LYS A 196 8.83 -12.50 13.78
N SER A 197 7.95 -13.38 14.28
CA SER A 197 7.10 -14.23 13.42
C SER A 197 6.15 -13.41 12.54
N SER A 198 5.40 -12.48 13.13
CA SER A 198 4.48 -11.59 12.39
C SER A 198 5.25 -10.65 11.44
N TYR A 199 6.41 -10.15 11.86
CA TYR A 199 7.25 -9.31 11.01
C TYR A 199 7.81 -10.07 9.81
N ASP A 200 8.27 -11.30 10.01
CA ASP A 200 8.78 -12.17 8.96
C ASP A 200 7.68 -12.50 7.93
N LYS A 201 6.41 -12.60 8.36
CA LYS A 201 5.27 -12.72 7.43
C LYS A 201 5.12 -11.49 6.53
N LEU A 202 5.25 -10.27 7.06
CA LEU A 202 5.19 -9.03 6.27
C LEU A 202 6.37 -8.95 5.28
N LEU A 203 7.58 -9.33 5.72
CA LEU A 203 8.73 -9.45 4.84
C LEU A 203 8.49 -10.47 3.74
N TYR A 204 7.93 -11.63 4.07
CA TYR A 204 7.60 -12.66 3.10
C TYR A 204 6.61 -12.14 2.04
N THR A 205 5.56 -11.41 2.45
CA THR A 205 4.64 -10.75 1.51
C THR A 205 5.39 -9.82 0.55
N LEU A 206 6.23 -8.91 1.06
CA LEU A 206 7.02 -8.00 0.22
C LEU A 206 8.02 -8.75 -0.69
N SER A 207 8.63 -9.83 -0.21
CA SER A 207 9.52 -10.69 -1.00
C SER A 207 8.77 -11.35 -2.15
N LYS A 208 7.60 -11.92 -1.89
CA LYS A 208 6.75 -12.54 -2.92
C LYS A 208 6.32 -11.52 -3.96
N ASP A 209 5.98 -10.31 -3.53
CA ASP A 209 5.62 -9.21 -4.42
C ASP A 209 6.77 -8.72 -5.29
N TYR A 210 8.00 -8.75 -4.77
CA TYR A 210 9.20 -8.47 -5.53
C TYR A 210 9.51 -9.57 -6.54
N ASP A 211 9.43 -10.84 -6.15
CA ASP A 211 9.58 -11.97 -7.08
C ASP A 211 8.54 -11.91 -8.20
N ASN A 212 7.29 -11.54 -7.88
CA ASN A 212 6.25 -11.29 -8.88
C ASN A 212 6.61 -10.15 -9.84
N PHE A 213 7.21 -9.06 -9.35
CA PHE A 213 7.70 -7.98 -10.20
C PHE A 213 8.81 -8.46 -11.14
N LYS A 214 9.80 -9.16 -10.58
CA LYS A 214 10.92 -9.73 -11.30
C LYS A 214 10.44 -10.64 -12.43
N ASN A 215 9.50 -11.54 -12.13
CA ASN A 215 8.91 -12.45 -13.11
C ASN A 215 8.19 -11.69 -14.24
N LYS A 216 7.42 -10.63 -13.93
CA LYS A 216 6.84 -9.75 -14.95
C LYS A 216 7.94 -9.17 -15.85
N CYS A 217 9.05 -8.70 -15.28
CA CYS A 217 10.17 -8.18 -16.07
C CYS A 217 10.85 -9.27 -16.92
N THR A 218 11.05 -10.47 -16.40
CA THR A 218 11.64 -11.60 -17.16
C THR A 218 10.79 -11.97 -18.37
N VAL A 219 9.47 -12.05 -18.20
CA VAL A 219 8.53 -12.38 -19.29
C VAL A 219 8.49 -11.29 -20.37
N ASN A 220 8.49 -10.01 -19.96
CA ASN A 220 8.31 -8.90 -20.89
C ASN A 220 9.63 -8.31 -21.44
N CYS A 221 10.77 -8.64 -20.83
CA CYS A 221 12.10 -8.12 -21.20
C CYS A 221 13.17 -9.23 -21.10
N PRO A 222 13.28 -10.14 -22.08
CA PRO A 222 14.03 -11.40 -21.98
C PRO A 222 15.54 -11.34 -21.68
N ASN A 223 16.16 -10.15 -21.57
CA ASN A 223 17.58 -9.97 -21.24
C ASN A 223 17.83 -9.19 -19.94
N SER A 224 16.80 -8.95 -19.12
CA SER A 224 16.93 -8.15 -17.91
C SER A 224 17.40 -8.99 -16.72
N SER A 225 18.61 -8.74 -16.23
CA SER A 225 19.10 -9.34 -14.98
C SER A 225 18.71 -8.48 -13.78
N PHE A 226 17.79 -8.97 -12.96
CA PHE A 226 17.35 -8.31 -11.73
C PHE A 226 18.10 -8.88 -10.52
N PRO A 227 18.40 -8.05 -9.51
CA PRO A 227 19.00 -8.55 -8.28
C PRO A 227 18.03 -9.54 -7.61
N THR A 228 18.58 -10.55 -6.96
CA THR A 228 17.78 -11.53 -6.21
C THR A 228 17.89 -11.23 -4.72
N ILE A 229 16.79 -11.43 -4.00
CA ILE A 229 16.83 -11.45 -2.55
C ILE A 229 17.51 -12.77 -2.16
N GLU A 230 18.68 -12.71 -1.54
CA GLU A 230 19.33 -13.90 -0.98
C GLU A 230 18.39 -14.53 0.05
N LYS A 231 17.73 -15.63 -0.36
CA LYS A 231 17.02 -16.50 0.57
C LYS A 231 18.09 -17.27 1.32
N ALA A 232 18.52 -16.76 2.47
CA ALA A 232 19.24 -17.57 3.43
C ALA A 232 18.43 -18.87 3.64
N GLU A 233 19.04 -20.01 3.33
CA GLU A 233 18.48 -21.33 3.63
C GLU A 233 18.08 -21.33 5.11
N THR A 234 16.78 -21.32 5.36
CA THR A 234 16.22 -21.49 6.68
C THR A 234 15.50 -22.80 6.63
N SER A 235 16.18 -23.84 7.12
CA SER A 235 15.58 -25.07 7.60
C SER A 235 14.66 -24.73 8.76
N VAL A 236 13.43 -24.31 8.45
CA VAL A 236 12.33 -24.26 9.41
C VAL A 236 11.23 -25.10 8.79
N GLY A 237 11.07 -26.30 9.37
CA GLY A 237 10.09 -27.27 8.95
C GLY A 237 8.69 -26.70 8.94
N SER A 238 7.92 -27.18 7.96
CA SER A 238 6.48 -27.37 8.00
C SER A 238 5.69 -26.29 8.74
N ILE A 239 5.49 -25.13 8.11
CA ILE A 239 4.29 -24.33 8.37
C ILE A 239 3.18 -24.95 7.53
N GLY A 240 2.23 -25.53 8.26
CA GLY A 240 1.24 -26.48 7.78
C GLY A 240 0.36 -25.99 6.63
N GLN A 241 -0.05 -27.00 5.87
CA GLN A 241 -1.11 -27.03 4.88
C GLN A 241 -2.22 -26.00 5.13
N ILE A 242 -2.40 -25.09 4.18
CA ILE A 242 -3.72 -24.58 3.84
C ILE A 242 -3.94 -25.01 2.40
N SER A 243 -4.86 -25.97 2.27
CA SER A 243 -5.27 -26.73 1.10
C SER A 243 -5.19 -25.99 -0.23
N GLU A 244 -4.35 -26.51 -1.12
CA GLU A 244 -4.64 -26.58 -2.54
C GLU A 244 -5.96 -27.33 -2.72
N VAL A 245 -6.99 -26.64 -3.23
CA VAL A 245 -7.98 -27.29 -4.09
C VAL A 245 -7.68 -26.79 -5.48
N ALA A 246 -6.84 -27.55 -6.17
CA ALA A 246 -6.78 -27.56 -7.61
C ALA A 246 -8.14 -28.07 -8.13
N SER A 247 -8.97 -27.18 -8.64
CA SER A 247 -10.10 -27.58 -9.48
C SER A 247 -9.78 -27.22 -10.91
N SER A 248 -9.48 -28.29 -11.63
CA SER A 248 -9.31 -28.44 -13.07
C SER A 248 -10.36 -27.70 -13.91
N SER A 249 -9.87 -27.19 -15.04
CA SER A 249 -10.61 -26.67 -16.19
C SER A 249 -11.83 -27.51 -16.60
N SER A 250 -12.96 -26.85 -16.84
CA SER A 250 -14.01 -27.36 -17.72
C SER A 250 -14.56 -26.20 -18.57
N SER A 251 -14.46 -26.38 -19.89
CA SER A 251 -14.95 -25.49 -20.93
C SER A 251 -16.41 -25.80 -21.24
N ILE A 252 -17.34 -24.84 -21.09
CA ILE A 252 -18.63 -24.90 -21.78
C ILE A 252 -19.02 -23.52 -22.30
N THR A 253 -19.41 -23.56 -23.57
CA THR A 253 -19.71 -22.55 -24.58
C THR A 253 -20.92 -21.64 -24.26
N ASN A 254 -20.82 -20.40 -24.75
CA ASN A 254 -21.79 -19.32 -24.89
C ASN A 254 -23.30 -19.66 -24.87
N LYS A 255 -24.09 -18.80 -24.20
CA LYS A 255 -25.31 -18.23 -24.81
C LYS A 255 -25.64 -16.83 -24.26
N LEU A 256 -26.09 -16.02 -25.20
CA LEU A 256 -26.24 -14.58 -25.25
C LEU A 256 -27.67 -14.13 -24.86
N PHE A 257 -27.80 -12.84 -24.55
CA PHE A 257 -28.98 -11.93 -24.59
C PHE A 257 -29.41 -11.32 -23.23
N ILE A 258 -29.10 -10.04 -22.92
CA ILE A 258 -29.64 -8.72 -23.41
C ILE A 258 -30.75 -8.25 -22.44
N VAL A 259 -30.90 -7.01 -21.93
CA VAL A 259 -30.24 -5.69 -22.01
C VAL A 259 -31.05 -4.76 -21.06
N LEU A 260 -30.49 -3.58 -20.76
CA LEU A 260 -31.14 -2.34 -20.29
C LEU A 260 -31.30 -2.14 -18.76
N SER A 261 -30.31 -1.48 -18.17
CA SER A 261 -30.59 -0.29 -17.35
C SER A 261 -29.44 0.71 -17.49
N ILE A 262 -29.57 1.59 -18.48
CA ILE A 262 -28.60 2.60 -18.94
C ILE A 262 -28.79 3.94 -18.18
N PHE A 263 -29.01 3.89 -16.86
CA PHE A 263 -29.09 5.12 -16.05
C PHE A 263 -28.19 5.09 -14.81
N GLY A 264 -26.91 4.74 -15.06
CA GLY A 264 -25.75 5.05 -14.22
C GLY A 264 -24.74 5.97 -14.92
N ALA A 265 -25.15 6.66 -16.00
CA ALA A 265 -24.34 7.61 -16.76
C ALA A 265 -23.97 8.91 -15.98
N ILE A 266 -24.12 8.93 -14.65
CA ILE A 266 -23.81 10.07 -13.77
C ILE A 266 -22.54 9.79 -12.92
N GLY A 267 -21.95 8.59 -13.01
CA GLY A 267 -20.53 8.29 -12.73
C GLY A 267 -19.57 8.63 -13.88
N PHE A 268 -20.02 9.53 -14.76
CA PHE A 268 -19.27 10.27 -15.79
C PHE A 268 -18.03 11.01 -15.23
N PHE A 269 -17.79 10.96 -13.91
CA PHE A 269 -16.57 11.40 -13.21
C PHE A 269 -15.41 10.41 -13.12
N ILE A 270 -15.53 9.17 -13.62
CA ILE A 270 -14.29 8.41 -13.89
C ILE A 270 -13.46 9.14 -14.99
N GLY A 271 -14.12 9.94 -15.85
CA GLY A 271 -13.64 10.35 -17.17
C GLY A 271 -12.82 11.65 -17.32
N ILE A 272 -12.61 12.49 -16.30
CA ILE A 272 -11.75 13.71 -16.44
C ILE A 272 -10.48 13.67 -15.57
N SER A 273 -10.48 13.09 -14.36
CA SER A 273 -9.28 13.05 -13.48
C SER A 273 -8.37 11.83 -13.69
N TYR A 274 -8.88 10.72 -14.23
CA TYR A 274 -8.05 9.75 -14.96
C TYR A 274 -7.41 10.37 -16.22
N LYS A 275 -7.83 11.57 -16.66
CA LYS A 275 -7.33 12.23 -17.88
C LYS A 275 -6.29 13.31 -17.60
N TYR A 276 -6.30 13.90 -16.39
CA TYR A 276 -5.07 14.13 -15.59
C TYR A 276 -4.52 12.82 -15.03
N SER A 277 -4.50 11.75 -15.82
CA SER A 277 -3.44 10.79 -15.61
C SER A 277 -2.10 11.52 -15.77
N LEU A 278 -1.06 10.75 -16.03
CA LEU A 278 -0.48 10.93 -17.35
C LEU A 278 0.50 12.09 -17.51
N PHE A 279 0.40 13.21 -16.79
CA PHE A 279 1.17 14.40 -17.14
C PHE A 279 1.88 15.05 -15.97
N GLY A 280 1.21 15.27 -14.84
CA GLY A 280 1.76 16.05 -13.72
C GLY A 280 2.29 15.22 -12.55
N PHE A 281 2.12 13.89 -12.59
CA PHE A 281 2.59 13.01 -11.53
C PHE A 281 4.09 13.13 -11.38
N ARG A 282 4.57 13.88 -10.36
CA ARG A 282 5.85 13.67 -9.65
C ARG A 282 7.16 13.70 -10.45
N LYS A 283 7.13 13.62 -11.79
CA LYS A 283 8.23 13.33 -12.71
C LYS A 283 9.27 14.45 -12.75
N ARG A 284 8.90 15.66 -12.29
CA ARG A 284 9.78 16.83 -12.16
C ARG A 284 10.23 17.11 -10.73
N PHE A 285 9.33 17.00 -9.76
CA PHE A 285 9.55 17.62 -8.45
C PHE A 285 10.74 17.04 -7.65
N GLN A 286 10.90 15.71 -7.60
CA GLN A 286 12.07 15.12 -6.93
C GLN A 286 13.35 15.18 -7.79
N LYS A 287 13.22 15.14 -9.11
CA LYS A 287 14.36 15.16 -10.04
C LYS A 287 15.08 16.51 -10.05
N GLN A 288 14.38 17.61 -9.77
CA GLN A 288 14.91 18.99 -9.70
C GLN A 288 15.50 19.31 -8.32
N LYS A 289 14.89 18.80 -7.25
CA LYS A 289 15.36 19.03 -5.87
C LYS A 289 16.69 18.33 -5.55
N LEU A 290 16.99 17.20 -6.18
CA LEU A 290 18.31 16.54 -6.04
C LEU A 290 19.41 17.20 -6.90
N ARG A 291 19.07 17.81 -8.06
CA ARG A 291 20.04 18.56 -8.90
C ARG A 291 20.47 19.88 -8.25
N GLU A 292 19.53 20.61 -7.64
CA GLU A 292 19.78 21.80 -6.80
C GLU A 292 20.77 21.52 -5.66
N LYS A 293 20.58 20.40 -4.94
CA LYS A 293 21.50 20.00 -3.85
C LYS A 293 22.91 19.71 -4.34
N LEU A 294 23.06 19.05 -5.50
CA LEU A 294 24.39 18.73 -6.06
C LEU A 294 25.11 19.95 -6.66
N LYS A 295 24.40 20.92 -7.29
CA LYS A 295 25.02 22.16 -7.82
C LYS A 295 25.49 23.10 -6.71
N ASN A 296 24.74 23.20 -5.61
CA ASN A 296 25.09 24.05 -4.48
C ASN A 296 26.31 23.50 -3.70
N ILE A 297 26.46 22.18 -3.61
CA ILE A 297 27.67 21.56 -3.06
C ILE A 297 28.87 21.83 -3.97
N LYS A 298 28.72 21.68 -5.29
CA LYS A 298 29.84 21.88 -6.24
C LYS A 298 30.34 23.33 -6.34
N LYS A 299 29.46 24.35 -6.27
CA LYS A 299 29.85 25.79 -6.27
C LYS A 299 30.62 26.23 -5.03
N ARG A 300 30.37 25.57 -3.89
CA ARG A 300 31.06 25.85 -2.61
C ARG A 300 32.42 25.18 -2.49
N MET A 301 32.72 24.20 -3.33
CA MET A 301 34.02 23.49 -3.31
C MET A 301 35.06 24.10 -4.26
N ASN A 302 34.65 24.93 -5.22
CA ASN A 302 35.53 25.50 -6.26
C ASN A 302 35.89 26.99 -6.00
N HIS A 303 35.53 27.54 -4.84
CA HIS A 303 35.77 28.91 -4.39
C HIS A 303 36.36 28.86 -2.99
#